data_AF-F4YBE7-F1
#
_entry.id   AF-F4YBE7-F1
#
_cell.length_a   1.000
_cell.length_b   1.000
_cell.length_c   1.000
_cell.angle_alpha   90.00
_cell.angle_beta   90.00
_cell.angle_gamma   90.00
#
_symmetry.space_group_name_H-M   'P 1'
#
loop_
_entity.id
_entity.type
_entity.pdbx_description
1 polymer ?
#
loop_
_entity_poly.entity_id
_entity_poly.type
_entity_poly.pdbx_seq_one_letter_code
_entity_poly.pdbx_strand_id
1 'polypeptide(L)'
;NLSLITTAPSVVYRVNCIDGETVECSNPSLLPEPGKRRSIEEPFVKIELLTPKEYIGALMELAQDRRGIFKEMKYITENRASIIYELPLAEMVGDFFDQLKSRSKGYASMEYSFIGYTESDLIKLDILINGDRVEPLAT
;
A
#
# COMPACT_ATOMS: atom_id res chain seq x y z
N ASN A 1 -33.10 -4.29 0.82
CA ASN A 1 -31.86 -5.09 0.80
C ASN A 1 -31.08 -4.75 -0.45
N LEU A 2 -30.08 -3.88 -0.33
CA LEU A 2 -29.15 -3.58 -1.42
C LEU A 2 -28.03 -4.63 -1.41
N SER A 3 -27.82 -5.32 -2.53
CA SER A 3 -26.65 -6.16 -2.74
C SER A 3 -25.47 -5.25 -3.09
N LEU A 4 -24.67 -4.87 -2.10
CA LEU A 4 -23.43 -4.12 -2.33
C LEU A 4 -22.33 -5.10 -2.74
N ILE A 5 -21.67 -4.82 -3.87
CA ILE A 5 -20.43 -5.48 -4.26
C ILE A 5 -19.31 -4.49 -3.92
N THR A 6 -18.49 -4.82 -2.92
CA THR A 6 -17.30 -4.03 -2.57
C THR A 6 -16.12 -4.56 -3.37
N THR A 7 -15.53 -3.71 -4.20
CA THR A 7 -14.26 -3.99 -4.89
C THR A 7 -13.08 -3.63 -3.99
N ALA A 8 -11.93 -4.22 -4.24
CA ALA A 8 -10.71 -3.82 -3.55
C ALA A 8 -10.47 -2.31 -3.76
N PRO A 9 -10.21 -1.55 -2.69
CA PRO A 9 -9.91 -0.13 -2.81
C PRO A 9 -8.63 0.06 -3.64
N SER A 10 -8.71 0.89 -4.69
CA SER A 10 -7.57 1.19 -5.56
C SER A 10 -6.90 2.50 -5.18
N VAL A 11 -5.60 2.60 -5.48
CA VAL A 11 -4.83 3.83 -5.36
C VAL A 11 -4.56 4.42 -6.74
N VAL A 12 -4.27 5.72 -6.79
CA VAL A 12 -3.95 6.42 -8.04
C VAL A 12 -2.44 6.37 -8.25
N TYR A 13 -2.00 5.67 -9.29
CA TYR A 13 -0.61 5.65 -9.75
C TYR A 13 -0.34 6.82 -10.69
N ARG A 14 0.92 7.23 -10.80
CA ARG A 14 1.38 8.22 -11.80
C ARG A 14 2.30 7.55 -12.79
N VAL A 15 1.96 7.62 -14.07
CA VAL A 15 2.79 7.08 -15.14
C VAL A 15 3.42 8.24 -15.88
N ASN A 16 4.74 8.34 -15.79
CA ASN A 16 5.51 9.29 -16.57
C ASN A 16 5.77 8.67 -17.94
N CYS A 17 5.25 9.31 -18.98
CA CYS A 17 5.38 8.86 -20.36
C CYS A 17 6.70 9.36 -20.99
N ILE A 18 7.14 8.69 -22.06
CA ILE A 18 8.37 9.05 -22.77
C ILE A 18 8.28 10.43 -23.44
N ASP A 19 7.08 10.83 -23.86
CA ASP A 19 6.76 12.14 -24.42
C ASP A 19 6.76 13.29 -23.38
N GLY A 20 6.88 12.96 -22.09
CA GLY A 20 6.90 13.92 -20.99
C GLY A 20 5.53 14.20 -20.36
N GLU A 21 4.46 13.55 -20.81
CA GLU A 21 3.15 13.61 -20.15
C GLU A 21 3.13 12.72 -18.89
N THR A 22 2.45 13.16 -17.83
CA THR A 22 2.16 12.32 -16.66
C THR A 22 0.69 11.95 -16.65
N VAL A 23 0.41 10.65 -16.69
CA VAL A 23 -0.95 10.10 -16.67
C VAL A 23 -1.26 9.58 -15.27
N GLU A 24 -2.35 10.05 -14.67
CA GLU A 24 -2.86 9.51 -13.41
C GLU A 24 -3.74 8.28 -13.69
N CYS A 25 -3.31 7.11 -13.21
CA CYS A 25 -3.97 5.83 -13.42
C CYS A 25 -4.63 5.36 -12.13
N SER A 26 -5.94 5.57 -12.01
CA SER A 26 -6.78 5.00 -10.95
C SER A 26 -7.31 3.60 -11.27
N ASN A 27 -7.20 3.18 -12.53
CA ASN A 27 -7.63 1.89 -13.05
C ASN A 27 -6.52 1.30 -13.94
N PRO A 28 -6.17 0.00 -13.79
CA PRO A 28 -5.20 -0.68 -14.65
C PRO A 28 -5.49 -0.61 -16.16
N SER A 29 -6.75 -0.41 -16.58
CA SER A 29 -7.12 -0.22 -17.99
C SER A 29 -6.69 1.15 -18.54
N LEU A 30 -6.47 2.14 -17.69
CA LEU A 30 -5.94 3.46 -18.07
C LEU A 30 -4.40 3.47 -18.18
N LEU A 31 -3.75 2.36 -17.87
CA LEU A 31 -2.29 2.25 -17.90
C LEU A 31 -1.80 2.31 -19.36
N PRO A 32 -0.97 3.30 -19.75
CA PRO A 32 -0.43 3.43 -21.10
C PRO A 32 0.30 2.17 -21.57
N GLU A 33 0.50 1.95 -22.87
CA GLU A 33 1.26 0.79 -23.36
C GLU A 33 2.70 0.74 -22.80
N PRO A 34 3.27 -0.44 -22.49
CA PRO A 34 4.60 -0.57 -21.87
C PRO A 34 5.69 0.23 -22.60
N GLY A 35 5.67 0.25 -23.93
CA GLY A 35 6.65 0.99 -24.75
C GLY A 35 6.54 2.51 -24.70
N LYS A 36 5.50 3.06 -24.05
CA LYS A 36 5.31 4.51 -23.84
C LYS A 36 5.63 4.95 -22.41
N ARG A 37 5.87 4.01 -21.49
CA ARG A 37 6.14 4.28 -20.07
C ARG A 37 7.62 4.57 -19.88
N ARG A 38 7.95 5.67 -19.23
CA ARG A 38 9.30 5.98 -18.73
C ARG A 38 9.47 5.48 -17.30
N SER A 39 8.53 5.84 -16.43
CA SER A 39 8.50 5.38 -15.04
C SER A 39 7.07 5.33 -14.51
N ILE A 40 6.87 4.54 -13.45
CA ILE A 40 5.61 4.48 -12.72
C ILE A 40 5.92 4.85 -11.28
N GLU A 41 5.13 5.76 -10.73
CA GLU A 41 5.21 6.18 -9.35
C GLU A 41 3.95 5.73 -8.61
N GLU A 42 4.13 5.20 -7.41
CA GLU A 42 3.04 4.84 -6.52
C GLU A 42 2.97 5.80 -5.33
N PRO A 43 1.77 6.02 -4.78
CA PRO A 43 1.60 6.86 -3.60
C PRO A 43 2.18 6.16 -2.36
N PHE A 44 3.01 6.86 -1.60
CA PHE A 44 3.60 6.40 -0.35
C PHE A 44 2.97 7.09 0.85
N VAL A 45 2.88 6.35 1.94
CA VAL A 45 2.46 6.85 3.25
C VAL A 45 3.53 6.61 4.29
N LYS A 46 3.67 7.56 5.20
CA LYS A 46 4.34 7.36 6.48
C LYS A 46 3.31 6.89 7.48
N ILE A 47 3.52 5.73 8.06
CA ILE A 47 2.73 5.20 9.17
C ILE A 47 3.49 5.35 10.48
N GLU A 48 2.76 5.72 11.52
CA GLU A 48 3.24 5.73 12.90
C GLU A 48 2.42 4.71 13.70
N LEU A 49 3.09 3.69 14.22
CA LEU A 49 2.50 2.60 14.98
C LEU A 49 2.85 2.76 16.45
N LEU A 50 1.83 2.88 17.31
CA LEU A 50 2.00 2.90 18.75
C LEU A 50 1.60 1.55 19.33
N THR A 51 2.53 0.88 20.00
CA THR A 51 2.29 -0.49 20.49
C THR A 51 3.06 -0.80 21.79
N PRO A 52 2.56 -1.72 22.63
CA PRO A 52 3.36 -2.30 23.71
C PRO A 52 4.59 -3.08 23.20
N LYS A 53 5.65 -3.16 24.01
CA LYS A 53 6.92 -3.83 23.66
C LYS A 53 6.75 -5.27 23.17
N GLU A 54 5.81 -5.99 23.75
CA GLU A 54 5.53 -7.40 23.46
C GLU A 54 5.12 -7.67 22.01
N TYR A 55 4.55 -6.67 21.31
CA TYR A 55 4.02 -6.81 19.95
C TYR A 55 4.90 -6.15 18.88
N ILE A 56 6.03 -5.53 19.25
CA ILE A 56 6.91 -4.81 18.31
C ILE A 56 7.34 -5.73 17.16
N GLY A 57 7.85 -6.92 17.48
CA GLY A 57 8.35 -7.86 16.47
C GLY A 57 7.29 -8.24 15.43
N ALA A 58 6.07 -8.57 15.89
CA ALA A 58 4.97 -8.96 15.01
C ALA A 58 4.49 -7.81 14.10
N LEU A 59 4.56 -6.56 14.57
CA LEU A 59 4.20 -5.38 13.76
C LEU A 59 5.32 -4.99 12.79
N MET A 60 6.58 -5.16 13.18
CA MET A 60 7.72 -4.94 12.27
C MET A 60 7.70 -5.93 11.11
N GLU A 61 7.43 -7.21 11.39
CA GLU A 61 7.24 -8.24 10.36
C GLU A 61 6.09 -7.87 9.42
N LEU A 62 4.92 -7.49 9.96
CA LEU A 62 3.78 -7.04 9.16
C LEU A 62 4.13 -5.87 8.23
N ALA A 63 4.87 -4.87 8.74
CA ALA A 63 5.28 -3.73 7.93
C ALA A 63 6.28 -4.13 6.83
N GLN A 64 7.23 -5.01 7.14
CA GLN A 64 8.23 -5.49 6.18
C GLN A 64 7.62 -6.35 5.06
N ASP A 65 6.65 -7.23 5.40
CA ASP A 65 5.89 -8.02 4.43
C ASP A 65 5.11 -7.14 3.43
N ARG A 66 4.83 -5.91 3.80
CA ARG A 66 4.08 -4.90 3.03
C ARG A 66 5.00 -3.87 2.37
N ARG A 67 6.23 -4.26 2.06
CA ARG A 67 7.27 -3.41 1.43
C ARG A 67 7.62 -2.17 2.27
N GLY A 68 7.42 -2.25 3.59
CA GLY A 68 7.66 -1.16 4.50
C GLY A 68 9.15 -0.92 4.76
N ILE A 69 9.54 0.34 4.65
CA ILE A 69 10.88 0.85 4.95
C ILE A 69 10.89 1.37 6.38
N PHE A 70 11.65 0.72 7.25
CA PHE A 70 11.83 1.17 8.62
C PHE A 70 12.52 2.54 8.65
N LYS A 71 11.99 3.48 9.43
CA LYS A 71 12.60 4.81 9.62
C LYS A 71 13.11 5.03 11.02
N GLU A 72 12.26 4.80 12.01
CA GLU A 72 12.59 5.12 13.38
C GLU A 72 11.78 4.26 14.36
N MET A 73 12.36 3.98 15.52
CA MET A 73 11.65 3.46 16.68
C MET A 73 12.01 4.29 17.91
N LYS A 74 11.00 4.72 18.66
CA LYS A 74 11.14 5.49 19.90
C LYS A 74 10.39 4.80 21.03
N TYR A 75 11.05 4.61 22.17
CA TYR A 75 10.36 4.19 23.40
C TYR A 75 9.72 5.40 24.06
N ILE A 76 8.38 5.41 24.14
CA ILE A 76 7.62 6.49 24.78
C ILE A 76 7.59 6.28 26.30
N THR A 77 7.50 5.01 26.72
CA THR A 77 7.62 4.59 28.11
C THR A 77 8.39 3.27 28.18
N GLU A 78 8.66 2.76 29.39
CA GLU A 78 9.28 1.45 29.56
C GLU A 78 8.51 0.31 28.86
N ASN A 79 7.20 0.45 28.66
CA ASN A 79 6.36 -0.62 28.10
C ASN A 79 5.76 -0.29 26.73
N ARG A 80 5.94 0.92 26.19
CA ARG A 80 5.37 1.35 24.91
C ARG A 80 6.42 1.92 23.96
N ALA A 81 6.29 1.60 22.68
CA ALA A 81 7.10 2.15 21.62
C ALA A 81 6.24 2.73 20.50
N SER A 82 6.72 3.81 19.89
CA SER A 82 6.30 4.29 18.58
C SER A 82 7.27 3.75 17.53
N ILE A 83 6.74 3.25 16.43
CA ILE A 83 7.50 2.72 15.29
C ILE A 83 7.03 3.42 14.03
N ILE A 84 7.96 3.98 13.28
CA ILE A 84 7.68 4.72 12.05
C ILE A 84 8.17 3.90 10.86
N TYR A 85 7.26 3.68 9.92
CA TYR A 85 7.53 3.05 8.63
C TYR A 85 7.04 3.93 7.48
N GLU A 86 7.67 3.81 6.33
CA GLU A 86 7.13 4.29 5.06
C GLU A 86 6.80 3.10 4.19
N LEU A 87 5.59 3.04 3.66
CA LEU A 87 5.17 1.96 2.76
C LEU A 87 4.23 2.49 1.67
N PRO A 88 4.07 1.74 0.57
CA PRO A 88 3.08 2.05 -0.44
C PRO A 88 1.66 2.07 0.12
N LEU A 89 0.87 3.06 -0.29
CA LEU A 89 -0.53 3.20 0.12
C LEU A 89 -1.37 1.97 -0.27
N ALA A 90 -1.06 1.35 -1.42
CA ALA A 90 -1.75 0.16 -1.91
C ALA A 90 -1.67 -1.00 -0.90
N GLU A 91 -0.53 -1.17 -0.23
CA GLU A 91 -0.29 -2.22 0.75
C GLU A 91 -0.98 -1.94 2.09
N MET A 92 -1.22 -0.67 2.40
CA MET A 92 -1.91 -0.25 3.63
C MET A 92 -3.44 -0.37 3.51
N VAL A 93 -3.98 -0.05 2.35
CA VAL A 93 -5.43 0.11 2.10
C VAL A 93 -6.19 -1.23 2.05
N GLY A 94 -5.49 -2.35 1.92
CA GLY A 94 -6.05 -3.70 2.05
C GLY A 94 -6.36 -4.11 3.49
N ASP A 95 -5.71 -5.17 3.96
CA ASP A 95 -5.97 -5.78 5.28
C ASP A 95 -5.03 -5.28 6.39
N PHE A 96 -4.21 -4.26 6.14
CA PHE A 96 -3.15 -3.84 7.06
C PHE A 96 -3.68 -3.49 8.46
N PHE A 97 -4.77 -2.73 8.52
CA PHE A 97 -5.39 -2.34 9.78
C PHE A 97 -5.93 -3.55 10.57
N ASP A 98 -6.58 -4.48 9.88
CA ASP A 98 -7.13 -5.69 10.49
C ASP A 98 -6.02 -6.61 11.01
N GLN A 99 -4.95 -6.79 10.22
CA GLN A 99 -3.76 -7.53 10.61
C GLN A 99 -3.05 -6.90 11.81
N LEU A 100 -2.93 -5.57 11.82
CA LEU A 100 -2.35 -4.83 12.93
C LEU A 100 -3.15 -5.06 14.22
N LYS A 101 -4.48 -4.99 14.15
CA LYS A 101 -5.35 -5.23 15.31
C LYS A 101 -5.28 -6.69 15.76
N SER A 102 -5.31 -7.65 14.84
CA SER A 102 -5.20 -9.08 15.15
C SER A 102 -3.88 -9.42 15.85
N ARG A 103 -2.74 -9.01 15.26
CA ARG A 103 -1.39 -9.30 15.78
C ARG A 103 -1.08 -8.60 17.11
N SER A 104 -1.72 -7.47 17.37
CA SER A 104 -1.56 -6.72 18.63
C SER A 104 -2.64 -7.00 19.68
N LYS A 105 -3.58 -7.93 19.43
CA LYS A 105 -4.77 -8.14 20.26
C LYS A 105 -5.58 -6.85 20.51
N GLY A 106 -5.54 -5.92 19.55
CA GLY A 106 -6.18 -4.61 19.62
C GLY A 106 -5.41 -3.52 20.35
N TYR A 107 -4.24 -3.83 20.96
CA TYR A 107 -3.47 -2.86 21.75
C TYR A 107 -2.64 -1.87 20.91
N ALA A 108 -2.43 -2.13 19.62
CA ALA A 108 -1.74 -1.21 18.74
C ALA A 108 -2.69 -0.19 18.10
N SER A 109 -2.22 1.03 17.92
CA SER A 109 -2.88 2.05 17.10
C SER A 109 -1.97 2.48 15.96
N MET A 110 -2.56 2.97 14.87
CA MET A 110 -1.83 3.54 13.76
C MET A 110 -2.35 4.93 13.43
N GLU A 111 -1.44 5.79 13.03
CA GLU A 111 -1.70 7.03 12.31
C GLU A 111 -0.95 6.97 10.98
N TYR A 112 -1.49 7.59 9.93
CA TYR A 112 -0.81 7.65 8.64
C TYR A 112 -0.88 9.04 8.04
N SER A 113 0.13 9.38 7.26
CA SER A 113 0.22 10.63 6.52
C SER A 113 0.73 10.34 5.12
N PHE A 114 0.12 10.97 4.12
CA PHE A 114 0.59 10.90 2.74
C PHE A 114 1.89 11.68 2.60
N ILE A 115 2.93 11.05 2.04
CA ILE A 115 4.27 11.65 1.93
C ILE A 115 4.70 11.91 0.48
N GLY A 116 3.87 11.57 -0.50
CA GLY A 116 4.12 11.84 -1.90
C GLY A 116 4.14 10.58 -2.77
N TYR A 117 4.69 10.74 -3.96
CA TYR A 117 4.85 9.68 -4.95
C TYR A 117 6.30 9.25 -5.00
N THR A 118 6.52 7.94 -5.13
CA THR A 118 7.87 7.38 -5.29
C THR A 118 7.87 6.45 -6.49
N GLU A 119 8.90 6.58 -7.32
CA GLU A 119 9.12 5.70 -8.46
C GLU A 119 9.30 4.25 -7.99
N SER A 120 8.60 3.31 -8.62
CA SER A 120 8.58 1.91 -8.23
C SER A 120 8.49 1.01 -9.46
N ASP A 121 9.15 -0.14 -9.40
CA ASP A 121 9.17 -1.12 -10.48
C ASP A 121 7.87 -1.95 -10.44
N LEU A 122 6.86 -1.45 -11.15
CA LEU A 122 5.51 -2.01 -11.17
C LEU A 122 5.19 -2.63 -12.53
N ILE A 123 4.66 -3.85 -12.50
CA ILE A 123 4.13 -4.54 -13.67
C ILE A 123 2.62 -4.69 -13.54
N LYS A 124 1.93 -4.60 -14.68
CA LYS A 124 0.50 -4.85 -14.76
C LYS A 124 0.26 -6.35 -14.89
N LEU A 125 -0.64 -6.90 -14.08
CA LEU A 125 -1.06 -8.28 -14.18
C LEU A 125 -2.47 -8.37 -14.76
N ASP A 126 -2.60 -8.97 -15.94
CA ASP A 126 -3.88 -9.25 -16.58
C ASP A 126 -4.34 -10.68 -16.26
N ILE A 127 -5.56 -10.81 -15.74
CA ILE A 127 -6.19 -12.11 -15.45
C ILE A 127 -7.17 -12.46 -16.57
N LEU A 128 -7.00 -13.66 -17.14
CA LEU A 128 -7.86 -14.21 -18.18
C LEU A 128 -8.66 -15.39 -17.62
N ILE A 129 -9.98 -15.40 -17.83
CA ILE A 129 -10.85 -16.53 -17.50
C ILE A 129 -11.41 -17.07 -18.83
N ASN A 130 -11.15 -18.34 -19.12
CA ASN A 130 -11.52 -18.97 -20.40
C ASN A 130 -10.97 -18.25 -21.65
N GLY A 131 -9.86 -17.53 -21.52
CA GLY A 131 -9.28 -16.74 -22.61
C GLY A 131 -9.84 -15.32 -22.74
N ASP A 132 -10.91 -14.99 -22.00
CA ASP A 132 -11.46 -13.64 -21.94
C ASP A 132 -10.82 -12.85 -20.81
N ARG A 133 -10.43 -11.61 -21.12
CA ARG A 133 -9.83 -10.69 -20.14
C ARG A 133 -10.91 -10.18 -19.20
N VAL A 134 -10.70 -10.38 -17.90
CA VAL A 134 -11.64 -9.92 -16.87
C VAL A 134 -11.11 -8.63 -16.25
N GLU A 135 -11.47 -7.49 -16.86
CA GLU A 135 -10.98 -6.16 -16.45
C GLU A 135 -11.15 -5.81 -14.96
N PRO A 136 -12.26 -6.18 -14.27
CA PRO A 136 -12.42 -5.88 -12.85
C PRO A 136 -11.43 -6.58 -11.91
N LEU A 137 -10.69 -7.58 -12.39
CA LEU A 137 -9.72 -8.36 -11.62
C LEU A 137 -8.27 -8.03 -11.96
N ALA A 138 -8.02 -7.15 -12.93
CA ALA A 138 -6.67 -6.69 -13.23
C ALA A 138 -6.11 -5.90 -12.04
N THR A 139 -4.82 -6.08 -11.74
CA THR A 139 -4.12 -5.40 -10.64
C THR A 139 -2.73 -4.92 -11.06
#